data_AF-A0A966B0C0-F1
#
_entry.id   AF-A0A966B0C0-F1
#
_cell.length_a   1.000
_cell.length_b   1.000
_cell.length_c   1.000
_cell.angle_alpha   90.00
_cell.angle_beta   90.00
_cell.angle_gamma   90.00
#
_symmetry.space_group_name_H-M   'P 1'
#
loop_
_entity.id
_entity.type
_entity.pdbx_description
1 polymer ?
#
loop_
_entity_poly.entity_id
_entity_poly.type
_entity_poly.pdbx_seq_one_letter_code
_entity_poly.pdbx_strand_id
1 'polypeptide(L)'
;MTFSGRKFIGILSLTFPFIQSSCISHSVSSKNSTILPSSSKIRLVKTGTKNNQFSFEVEFKKDTAKQLLNFRDPNLDGWQKLFNVKAEVSDTLNWKTLPPVQGSYRFHENKLLFEPLFPLQYDINYHVTLHSSEKEMLTGFGKIKGSKNLEKTFRINKPITEPSTLVTYIYPSANSLPENLLKFYVHFSAPMSQGNVYKHIHLYDSNNKRIELPFLELGEELWNPNQTRITILFDPGRIKKGLLPRNNDGPALTRGESYKLVIASDWLDASGTPLRESFTKLFTVTAPDNQILLPKNWKVITPKEGTKDPLKIDFSEPLDHALISRLIWIEGTLKESIEGTINIKGSEKRWIFVPEDHWTAGDYTIVIGTKIEDLAGNTVIRPFEIDRLETSKEQTNEEFIRINFTVK
;
A
#
# COMPACT_ATOMS: atom_id res chain seq x y z
N MET A 1 -27.63 -36.82 -12.74
CA MET A 1 -28.11 -38.19 -12.97
C MET A 1 -27.74 -38.59 -14.40
N THR A 2 -27.13 -39.79 -14.52
CA THR A 2 -26.97 -40.67 -15.72
C THR A 2 -26.20 -40.12 -16.94
N PHE A 3 -24.95 -40.57 -17.17
CA PHE A 3 -24.49 -41.78 -17.94
C PHE A 3 -24.76 -41.65 -19.46
N SER A 4 -23.93 -42.05 -20.43
CA SER A 4 -22.84 -43.02 -20.56
C SER A 4 -22.27 -42.91 -21.99
N GLY A 5 -21.01 -43.34 -22.24
CA GLY A 5 -20.58 -43.67 -23.61
C GLY A 5 -19.08 -43.92 -23.81
N ARG A 6 -18.59 -45.11 -23.45
CA ARG A 6 -17.26 -45.67 -23.80
C ARG A 6 -17.26 -46.32 -25.19
N LYS A 7 -16.06 -46.48 -25.79
CA LYS A 7 -15.45 -47.64 -26.51
C LYS A 7 -14.34 -47.14 -27.48
N PHE A 8 -13.21 -47.79 -27.81
CA PHE A 8 -12.47 -48.98 -27.34
C PHE A 8 -11.10 -49.06 -28.10
N ILE A 9 -10.09 -49.68 -27.46
CA ILE A 9 -9.00 -50.58 -27.94
C ILE A 9 -7.95 -50.14 -29.01
N GLY A 10 -6.68 -50.39 -28.66
CA GLY A 10 -5.59 -50.78 -29.56
C GLY A 10 -4.34 -51.22 -28.79
N ILE A 11 -4.11 -52.53 -28.69
CA ILE A 11 -3.01 -53.24 -27.99
C ILE A 11 -1.83 -53.46 -28.95
N LEU A 12 -0.58 -53.45 -28.46
CA LEU A 12 0.44 -54.39 -28.94
C LEU A 12 1.50 -54.68 -27.85
N SER A 13 1.64 -55.97 -27.54
CA SER A 13 2.65 -56.57 -26.64
C SER A 13 3.89 -57.00 -27.42
N LEU A 14 5.05 -57.09 -26.77
CA LEU A 14 6.15 -57.99 -27.15
C LEU A 14 7.00 -58.37 -25.92
N THR A 15 7.37 -59.65 -25.87
CA THR A 15 7.86 -60.44 -24.72
C THR A 15 9.36 -60.75 -24.77
N PHE A 16 9.95 -60.83 -23.55
CA PHE A 16 11.15 -61.53 -23.00
C PHE A 16 11.99 -62.54 -23.83
N PRO A 17 13.26 -62.80 -23.41
CA PRO A 17 13.50 -63.99 -22.56
C PRO A 17 14.54 -63.84 -21.41
N PHE A 18 14.42 -64.81 -20.50
CA PHE A 18 15.19 -65.17 -19.30
C PHE A 18 16.53 -65.87 -19.59
N ILE A 19 17.47 -65.85 -18.62
CA ILE A 19 18.48 -66.93 -18.43
C ILE A 19 18.52 -67.34 -16.94
N GLN A 20 18.50 -68.66 -16.73
CA GLN A 20 18.49 -69.46 -15.49
C GLN A 20 19.90 -69.69 -14.90
N SER A 21 20.06 -69.60 -13.57
CA SER A 21 20.22 -70.69 -12.57
C SER A 21 21.60 -71.35 -12.41
N SER A 22 22.14 -71.30 -11.18
CA SER A 22 22.77 -72.47 -10.54
C SER A 22 22.63 -72.40 -9.01
N CYS A 23 22.08 -73.46 -8.43
CA CYS A 23 21.90 -73.72 -6.99
C CYS A 23 23.03 -74.62 -6.44
N ILE A 24 23.00 -74.82 -5.10
CA ILE A 24 23.64 -75.86 -4.23
C ILE A 24 24.88 -75.31 -3.48
N SER A 25 25.04 -75.32 -2.13
CA SER A 25 24.29 -75.91 -1.00
C SER A 25 24.81 -75.41 0.39
N HIS A 26 23.91 -75.47 1.39
CA HIS A 26 24.08 -75.70 2.85
C HIS A 26 24.36 -74.54 3.86
N SER A 27 23.26 -74.16 4.52
CA SER A 27 23.04 -74.00 5.98
C SER A 27 24.04 -73.22 6.87
N VAL A 28 23.56 -72.15 7.52
CA VAL A 28 23.19 -72.07 8.96
C VAL A 28 22.95 -70.59 9.36
N SER A 29 21.94 -70.40 10.21
CA SER A 29 21.51 -69.19 10.94
C SER A 29 22.61 -68.19 11.36
N SER A 30 22.40 -66.89 11.13
CA SER A 30 22.13 -65.89 12.18
C SER A 30 22.17 -64.43 11.67
N LYS A 31 21.26 -63.62 12.23
CA LYS A 31 21.10 -62.16 12.22
C LYS A 31 22.18 -61.33 11.48
N ASN A 32 21.72 -60.43 10.60
CA ASN A 32 22.18 -59.04 10.66
C ASN A 32 21.13 -58.04 10.16
N SER A 33 21.06 -56.95 10.92
CA SER A 33 20.06 -55.89 10.95
C SER A 33 20.08 -54.99 9.71
N THR A 34 18.93 -54.84 9.06
CA THR A 34 18.69 -53.75 8.12
C THR A 34 18.29 -52.50 8.91
N ILE A 35 19.23 -51.57 9.05
CA ILE A 35 19.00 -50.25 9.64
C ILE A 35 18.11 -49.44 8.68
N LEU A 36 16.84 -49.25 9.04
CA LEU A 36 15.94 -48.30 8.37
C LEU A 36 16.30 -46.85 8.76
N PRO A 37 16.25 -45.88 7.83
CA PRO A 37 16.62 -44.50 8.10
C PRO A 37 15.62 -43.83 9.07
N SER A 38 16.20 -43.14 10.05
CA SER A 38 15.53 -42.52 11.20
C SER A 38 15.67 -40.99 11.14
N SER A 39 14.58 -40.21 10.96
CA SER A 39 14.50 -38.84 11.48
C SER A 39 13.15 -38.17 11.21
N SER A 40 12.58 -37.49 12.23
CA SER A 40 11.55 -36.45 12.06
C SER A 40 12.02 -35.37 11.07
N LYS A 41 11.11 -34.77 10.29
CA LYS A 41 11.43 -33.69 9.33
C LYS A 41 10.72 -32.39 9.73
N ILE A 42 11.48 -31.29 9.82
CA ILE A 42 10.94 -29.93 9.99
C ILE A 42 10.73 -29.29 8.61
N ARG A 43 9.57 -28.68 8.40
CA ARG A 43 9.16 -28.04 7.14
C ARG A 43 8.54 -26.67 7.39
N LEU A 44 8.63 -25.81 6.38
CA LEU A 44 7.89 -24.56 6.30
C LEU A 44 6.64 -24.81 5.44
N VAL A 45 5.48 -24.38 5.91
CA VAL A 45 4.18 -24.63 5.27
C VAL A 45 3.49 -23.30 5.03
N LYS A 46 3.02 -23.04 3.80
CA LYS A 46 2.23 -21.84 3.48
C LYS A 46 0.83 -22.00 4.06
N THR A 47 0.39 -21.04 4.87
CA THR A 47 -0.87 -21.15 5.64
C THR A 47 -1.88 -20.05 5.32
N GLY A 48 -1.50 -19.06 4.52
CA GLY A 48 -2.41 -17.98 4.11
C GLY A 48 -2.21 -17.50 2.67
N THR A 49 -3.03 -16.51 2.29
CA THR A 49 -3.05 -15.94 0.94
C THR A 49 -1.96 -14.90 0.72
N LYS A 50 -1.45 -14.26 1.79
CA LYS A 50 -0.33 -13.31 1.71
C LYS A 50 1.00 -14.06 1.52
N ASN A 51 1.95 -13.41 0.84
CA ASN A 51 3.21 -14.03 0.44
C ASN A 51 4.14 -14.43 1.61
N ASN A 52 3.93 -13.90 2.81
CA ASN A 52 4.74 -14.17 4.00
C ASN A 52 3.99 -14.88 5.15
N GLN A 53 2.82 -15.44 4.87
CA GLN A 53 2.06 -16.24 5.85
C GLN A 53 2.49 -17.71 5.78
N PHE A 54 3.45 -18.06 6.64
CA PHE A 54 3.95 -19.42 6.78
C PHE A 54 3.93 -19.86 8.24
N SER A 55 3.84 -21.17 8.42
CA SER A 55 3.91 -21.88 9.69
C SER A 55 5.01 -22.94 9.64
N PHE A 56 5.46 -23.38 10.80
CA PHE A 56 6.53 -24.39 10.92
C PHE A 56 5.93 -25.71 11.38
N GLU A 57 6.16 -26.77 10.62
CA GLU A 57 5.61 -28.10 10.87
C GLU A 57 6.73 -29.08 11.21
N VAL A 58 6.49 -29.93 12.20
CA VAL A 58 7.29 -31.13 12.44
C VAL A 58 6.42 -32.36 12.46
N GLU A 59 6.85 -33.38 11.70
CA GLU A 59 6.16 -34.67 11.62
C GLU A 59 6.87 -35.72 12.51
N PHE A 60 6.08 -36.39 13.35
CA PHE A 60 6.49 -37.45 14.24
C PHE A 60 6.13 -38.83 13.67
N LYS A 61 6.87 -39.86 14.10
CA LYS A 61 6.47 -41.26 13.86
C LYS A 61 5.17 -41.56 14.62
N LYS A 62 4.32 -42.44 14.08
CA LYS A 62 3.01 -42.78 14.68
C LYS A 62 3.09 -43.19 16.15
N ASP A 63 4.08 -43.98 16.54
CA ASP A 63 4.23 -44.42 17.94
C ASP A 63 4.64 -43.27 18.87
N THR A 64 5.54 -42.41 18.42
CA THR A 64 5.92 -41.18 19.13
C THR A 64 4.73 -40.22 19.24
N ALA A 65 3.94 -40.07 18.17
CA ALA A 65 2.77 -39.21 18.15
C ALA A 65 1.69 -39.68 19.15
N LYS A 66 1.44 -40.99 19.24
CA LYS A 66 0.53 -41.57 20.25
C LYS A 66 0.96 -41.24 21.68
N GLN A 67 2.25 -41.28 21.97
CA GLN A 67 2.78 -40.91 23.28
C GLN A 67 2.63 -39.41 23.56
N LEU A 68 2.89 -38.55 22.56
CA LEU A 68 2.69 -37.11 22.66
C LEU A 68 1.21 -36.71 22.83
N LEU A 69 0.27 -37.45 22.24
CA LEU A 69 -1.18 -37.25 22.45
C LEU A 69 -1.63 -37.59 23.88
N ASN A 70 -0.97 -38.56 24.51
CA ASN A 70 -1.26 -38.95 25.90
C ASN A 70 -0.69 -37.94 26.91
N PHE A 71 0.21 -37.05 26.47
CA PHE A 71 0.69 -35.94 27.27
C PHE A 71 -0.41 -34.88 27.39
N ARG A 72 -1.06 -34.84 28.56
CA ARG A 72 -2.14 -33.90 28.91
C ARG A 72 -1.61 -32.54 29.40
N ASP A 73 -0.60 -31.95 28.76
CA ASP A 73 -0.31 -30.54 29.00
C ASP A 73 -0.75 -29.69 27.80
N PRO A 74 -1.96 -29.11 27.86
CA PRO A 74 -2.44 -28.19 26.83
C PRO A 74 -1.76 -26.80 26.92
N ASN A 75 -0.87 -26.54 27.88
CA ASN A 75 -0.26 -25.24 28.04
C ASN A 75 0.88 -24.99 27.02
N LEU A 76 0.91 -23.77 26.47
CA LEU A 76 1.87 -23.26 25.49
C LEU A 76 3.34 -23.55 25.86
N ASP A 77 3.66 -23.53 27.16
CA ASP A 77 5.02 -23.71 27.68
C ASP A 77 5.63 -25.08 27.33
N GLY A 78 4.84 -26.16 27.33
CA GLY A 78 5.32 -27.50 27.02
C GLY A 78 5.71 -27.65 25.55
N TRP A 79 4.83 -27.17 24.66
CA TRP A 79 5.09 -27.19 23.22
C TRP A 79 6.22 -26.25 22.80
N GLN A 80 6.35 -25.08 23.45
CA GLN A 80 7.43 -24.13 23.18
C GLN A 80 8.80 -24.64 23.65
N LYS A 81 8.86 -25.38 24.75
CA LYS A 81 10.09 -26.07 25.19
C LYS A 81 10.49 -27.19 24.22
N LEU A 82 9.51 -27.96 23.73
CA LEU A 82 9.76 -29.03 22.77
C LEU A 82 10.15 -28.51 21.37
N PHE A 83 9.40 -27.54 20.84
CA PHE A 83 9.50 -27.07 19.47
C PHE A 83 9.41 -25.54 19.44
N ASN A 84 10.53 -24.85 19.29
CA ASN A 84 10.54 -23.39 19.20
C ASN A 84 11.12 -22.88 17.89
N VAL A 85 10.73 -21.64 17.58
CA VAL A 85 11.21 -20.87 16.46
C VAL A 85 11.83 -19.60 17.02
N LYS A 86 13.03 -19.24 16.60
CA LYS A 86 13.71 -17.99 16.96
C LYS A 86 14.04 -17.21 15.69
N ALA A 87 13.82 -15.90 15.71
CA ALA A 87 14.13 -15.01 14.60
C ALA A 87 15.50 -14.35 14.85
N GLU A 88 16.40 -14.45 13.88
CA GLU A 88 17.68 -13.75 13.87
C GLU A 88 17.45 -12.32 13.37
N VAL A 89 17.09 -11.43 14.29
CA VAL A 89 16.70 -10.03 13.98
C VAL A 89 17.88 -9.04 14.01
N SER A 90 19.09 -9.51 14.32
CA SER A 90 20.31 -8.69 14.37
C SER A 90 21.54 -9.56 14.16
N ASP A 91 22.52 -9.06 13.42
CA ASP A 91 23.81 -9.72 13.20
C ASP A 91 24.74 -9.66 14.42
N THR A 92 24.44 -8.80 15.40
CA THR A 92 25.28 -8.61 16.60
C THR A 92 24.82 -9.44 17.80
N LEU A 93 23.58 -9.91 17.79
CA LEU A 93 23.00 -10.69 18.88
C LEU A 93 23.01 -12.18 18.51
N ASN A 94 23.49 -13.02 19.43
CA ASN A 94 23.39 -14.46 19.25
C ASN A 94 21.92 -14.88 19.28
N TRP A 95 21.38 -15.34 18.15
CA TRP A 95 19.97 -15.72 18.05
C TRP A 95 19.54 -16.78 19.09
N LYS A 96 20.47 -17.60 19.60
CA LYS A 96 20.17 -18.60 20.65
C LYS A 96 19.73 -17.97 21.96
N THR A 97 20.12 -16.72 22.25
CA THR A 97 19.72 -15.99 23.46
C THR A 97 18.42 -15.20 23.27
N LEU A 98 17.94 -15.07 22.04
CA LEU A 98 16.69 -14.37 21.75
C LEU A 98 15.47 -15.17 22.22
N PRO A 99 14.37 -14.48 22.60
CA PRO A 99 13.12 -15.16 22.93
C PRO A 99 12.55 -15.87 21.71
N PRO A 100 11.80 -16.98 21.89
CA PRO A 100 11.05 -17.59 20.81
C PRO A 100 10.02 -16.62 20.21
N VAL A 101 9.78 -16.79 18.90
CA VAL A 101 8.67 -16.16 18.19
C VAL A 101 7.36 -16.52 18.88
N GLN A 102 6.50 -15.53 19.08
CA GLN A 102 5.17 -15.73 19.67
C GLN A 102 4.22 -16.33 18.65
N GLY A 103 3.36 -17.24 19.09
CA GLY A 103 2.44 -17.95 18.22
C GLY A 103 1.65 -19.02 18.96
N SER A 104 0.93 -19.85 18.21
CA SER A 104 0.13 -20.94 18.73
C SER A 104 0.62 -22.29 18.20
N TYR A 105 0.31 -23.35 18.93
CA TYR A 105 0.64 -24.72 18.54
C TYR A 105 -0.64 -25.50 18.28
N ARG A 106 -0.65 -26.27 17.19
CA ARG A 106 -1.72 -27.22 16.87
C ARG A 106 -1.12 -28.59 16.61
N PHE A 107 -1.53 -29.56 17.41
CA PHE A 107 -1.16 -30.96 17.21
C PHE A 107 -2.32 -31.72 16.59
N HIS A 108 -2.09 -32.36 15.44
CA HIS A 108 -3.10 -33.19 14.78
C HIS A 108 -2.45 -34.44 14.17
N GLU A 109 -3.04 -35.60 14.44
CA GLU A 109 -2.52 -36.93 14.06
C GLU A 109 -1.07 -37.16 14.53
N ASN A 110 -0.09 -36.90 13.66
CA ASN A 110 1.33 -37.04 13.92
C ASN A 110 2.13 -35.78 13.62
N LYS A 111 1.47 -34.62 13.52
CA LYS A 111 2.09 -33.35 13.15
C LYS A 111 1.85 -32.31 14.22
N LEU A 112 2.93 -31.59 14.57
CA LEU A 112 2.86 -30.37 15.35
C LEU A 112 3.11 -29.19 14.42
N LEU A 113 2.14 -28.29 14.34
CA LEU A 113 2.22 -27.04 13.61
C LEU A 113 2.40 -25.89 14.60
N PHE A 114 3.42 -25.08 14.41
CA PHE A 114 3.58 -23.78 15.06
C PHE A 114 3.17 -22.67 14.10
N GLU A 115 2.20 -21.85 14.52
CA GLU A 115 1.67 -20.73 13.76
C GLU A 115 2.09 -19.41 14.41
N PRO A 116 2.98 -18.64 13.78
CA PRO A 116 3.38 -17.32 14.27
C PRO A 116 2.17 -16.39 14.45
N LEU A 117 2.18 -15.60 15.51
CA LEU A 117 1.14 -14.60 15.78
C LEU A 117 1.09 -13.50 14.70
N PHE A 118 2.24 -13.18 14.11
CA PHE A 118 2.38 -12.20 13.04
C PHE A 118 3.00 -12.84 11.79
N PRO A 119 2.69 -12.34 10.59
CA PRO A 119 3.36 -12.78 9.36
C PRO A 119 4.89 -12.68 9.49
N LEU A 120 5.60 -13.63 8.87
CA LEU A 120 7.05 -13.67 8.95
C LEU A 120 7.66 -12.49 8.16
N GLN A 121 8.78 -11.97 8.64
CA GLN A 121 9.55 -10.96 7.94
C GLN A 121 10.36 -11.62 6.84
N TYR A 122 10.54 -10.90 5.74
CA TYR A 122 11.45 -11.33 4.70
C TYR A 122 12.90 -11.10 5.13
N ASP A 123 13.80 -11.84 4.50
CA ASP A 123 15.24 -11.58 4.52
C ASP A 123 15.88 -11.65 5.93
N ILE A 124 15.24 -12.40 6.84
CA ILE A 124 15.84 -12.81 8.11
C ILE A 124 15.80 -14.34 8.26
N ASN A 125 16.69 -14.87 9.09
CA ASN A 125 16.74 -16.30 9.36
C ASN A 125 15.82 -16.68 10.53
N TYR A 126 15.06 -17.76 10.34
CA TYR A 126 14.27 -18.40 11.37
C TYR A 126 14.89 -19.74 11.73
N HIS A 127 15.39 -19.83 12.95
CA HIS A 127 16.01 -21.03 13.50
C HIS A 127 14.95 -21.83 14.25
N VAL A 128 14.66 -23.02 13.75
CA VAL A 128 13.62 -23.91 14.27
C VAL A 128 14.30 -25.08 14.96
N THR A 129 13.99 -25.30 16.24
CA THR A 129 14.61 -26.35 17.03
C THR A 129 13.55 -27.27 17.62
N LEU A 130 13.71 -28.57 17.37
CA LEU A 130 13.05 -29.64 18.10
C LEU A 130 14.03 -30.20 19.15
N HIS A 131 13.72 -29.99 20.43
CA HIS A 131 14.56 -30.37 21.55
C HIS A 131 14.40 -31.86 21.87
N SER A 132 15.51 -32.60 21.78
CA SER A 132 15.48 -34.05 21.96
C SER A 132 15.32 -34.49 23.41
N SER A 133 15.84 -33.72 24.37
CA SER A 133 15.65 -33.98 25.80
C SER A 133 14.18 -33.86 26.21
N GLU A 134 13.48 -32.84 25.71
CA GLU A 134 12.05 -32.67 25.94
C GLU A 134 11.26 -33.80 25.27
N LYS A 135 11.61 -34.16 24.04
CA LYS A 135 11.01 -35.31 23.37
C LYS A 135 11.16 -36.61 24.18
N GLU A 136 12.34 -36.86 24.74
CA GLU A 136 12.62 -38.03 25.60
C GLU A 136 11.80 -38.00 26.89
N MET A 137 11.76 -36.85 27.57
CA MET A 137 10.94 -36.66 28.78
C MET A 137 9.46 -36.92 28.51
N LEU A 138 8.94 -36.44 27.38
CA LEU A 138 7.54 -36.58 26.99
C LEU A 138 7.17 -38.01 26.55
N THR A 139 8.11 -38.76 25.99
CA THR A 139 7.88 -40.10 25.44
C THR A 139 8.19 -41.23 26.43
N GLY A 140 8.83 -40.92 27.56
CA GLY A 140 9.21 -41.89 28.58
C GLY A 140 10.40 -42.78 28.18
N PHE A 141 11.01 -42.55 27.02
CA PHE A 141 12.27 -43.18 26.65
C PHE A 141 13.40 -42.48 27.41
N GLY A 142 13.97 -43.12 28.42
CA GLY A 142 15.15 -42.60 29.13
C GLY A 142 16.30 -42.26 28.16
N LYS A 143 17.15 -41.29 28.54
CA LYS A 143 18.25 -40.72 27.74
C LYS A 143 18.79 -41.70 26.70
N ILE A 144 18.46 -41.47 25.43
CA ILE A 144 19.01 -42.26 24.34
C ILE A 144 20.39 -41.69 24.06
N LYS A 145 21.45 -42.46 24.29
CA LYS A 145 22.83 -42.07 23.96
C LYS A 145 22.89 -41.59 22.51
N GLY A 146 23.19 -40.31 22.31
CA GLY A 146 23.30 -39.68 20.98
C GLY A 146 22.07 -38.93 20.48
N SER A 147 21.03 -38.72 21.29
CA SER A 147 19.92 -37.85 20.90
C SER A 147 20.40 -36.40 20.76
N LYS A 148 20.38 -35.88 19.53
CA LYS A 148 20.73 -34.49 19.22
C LYS A 148 19.45 -33.72 18.92
N ASN A 149 19.43 -32.43 19.28
CA ASN A 149 18.36 -31.55 18.82
C ASN A 149 18.32 -31.54 17.30
N LEU A 150 17.10 -31.53 16.75
CA LEU A 150 16.91 -31.34 15.32
C LEU A 150 16.72 -29.85 15.08
N GLU A 151 17.71 -29.23 14.45
CA GLU A 151 17.73 -27.80 14.15
C GLU A 151 17.65 -27.60 12.64
N LYS A 152 16.86 -26.62 12.21
CA LYS A 152 16.76 -26.23 10.81
C LYS A 152 16.53 -24.74 10.69
N THR A 153 17.30 -24.11 9.81
CA THR A 153 17.15 -22.69 9.49
C THR A 153 16.32 -22.53 8.23
N PHE A 154 15.37 -21.60 8.26
CA PHE A 154 14.58 -21.18 7.12
C PHE A 154 14.78 -19.69 6.89
N ARG A 155 14.86 -19.28 5.63
CA ARG A 155 14.87 -17.88 5.22
C ARG A 155 13.80 -17.70 4.16
N ILE A 156 12.92 -16.74 4.36
CA ILE A 156 11.92 -16.35 3.37
C ILE A 156 12.50 -15.14 2.67
N ASN A 157 13.02 -15.33 1.47
CA ASN A 157 13.54 -14.20 0.70
C ASN A 157 12.35 -13.37 0.22
N LYS A 158 12.50 -12.05 0.27
CA LYS A 158 11.53 -11.19 -0.39
C LYS A 158 11.51 -11.55 -1.88
N PRO A 159 10.34 -11.82 -2.48
CA PRO A 159 10.29 -12.07 -3.91
C PRO A 159 10.81 -10.82 -4.64
N ILE A 160 11.83 -11.01 -5.49
CA ILE A 160 12.31 -9.95 -6.37
C ILE A 160 11.14 -9.59 -7.27
N THR A 161 10.60 -8.40 -7.07
CA THR A 161 9.49 -7.88 -7.85
C THR A 161 10.03 -6.71 -8.65
N GLU A 162 9.90 -6.76 -9.97
CA GLU A 162 10.32 -5.66 -10.81
C GLU A 162 9.56 -4.37 -10.41
N PRO A 163 10.25 -3.22 -10.33
CA PRO A 163 9.61 -1.94 -10.07
C PRO A 163 8.47 -1.67 -11.06
N SER A 164 7.24 -1.58 -10.54
CA SER A 164 6.02 -1.39 -11.36
C SER A 164 5.19 -0.19 -10.92
N THR A 165 5.46 0.37 -9.74
CA THR A 165 4.76 1.54 -9.21
C THR A 165 5.23 2.80 -9.93
N LEU A 166 4.27 3.66 -10.32
CA LEU A 166 4.49 4.87 -11.09
C LEU A 166 3.88 6.08 -10.39
N VAL A 167 4.48 7.25 -10.60
CA VAL A 167 3.75 8.52 -10.45
C VAL A 167 2.81 8.64 -11.66
N THR A 168 1.50 8.68 -11.40
CA THR A 168 0.48 8.75 -12.45
C THR A 168 0.14 10.19 -12.80
N TYR A 169 0.05 11.07 -11.81
CA TYR A 169 -0.27 12.49 -11.98
C TYR A 169 0.40 13.36 -10.91
N ILE A 170 0.73 14.59 -11.29
CA ILE A 170 1.01 15.67 -10.34
C ILE A 170 0.02 16.81 -10.61
N TYR A 171 -0.72 17.22 -9.58
CA TYR A 171 -1.59 18.40 -9.62
C TYR A 171 -0.98 19.54 -8.81
N PRO A 172 -1.11 20.80 -9.25
CA PRO A 172 -1.85 21.24 -10.44
C PRO A 172 -1.21 20.75 -11.75
N SER A 173 -2.03 20.43 -12.74
CA SER A 173 -1.54 19.85 -14.00
C SER A 173 -0.98 20.92 -14.94
N ALA A 174 -1.37 22.19 -14.76
CA ALA A 174 -0.82 23.34 -15.47
C ALA A 174 0.71 23.45 -15.36
N ASN A 175 1.36 23.95 -16.41
CA ASN A 175 2.81 24.24 -16.43
C ASN A 175 3.13 25.72 -16.18
N SER A 176 2.11 26.52 -15.87
CA SER A 176 2.25 27.91 -15.41
C SER A 176 1.55 28.01 -14.07
N LEU A 177 2.30 28.29 -13.01
CA LEU A 177 1.83 28.23 -11.62
C LEU A 177 2.12 29.55 -10.91
N PRO A 178 1.27 30.03 -9.98
CA PRO A 178 1.49 31.30 -9.30
C PRO A 178 2.68 31.23 -8.33
N GLU A 179 3.33 32.37 -8.08
CA GLU A 179 4.43 32.50 -7.11
C GLU A 179 4.05 32.00 -5.70
N ASN A 180 2.79 32.22 -5.32
CA ASN A 180 2.22 31.81 -4.04
C ASN A 180 1.42 30.50 -4.14
N LEU A 181 1.79 29.60 -5.05
CA LEU A 181 1.26 28.23 -5.10
C LEU A 181 1.36 27.57 -3.72
N LEU A 182 0.26 27.00 -3.24
CA LEU A 182 0.24 26.41 -1.89
C LEU A 182 0.72 24.98 -1.84
N LYS A 183 0.38 24.16 -2.84
CA LYS A 183 0.57 22.72 -2.73
C LYS A 183 0.68 21.99 -4.07
N PHE A 184 1.23 20.79 -3.99
CA PHE A 184 1.10 19.75 -5.00
C PHE A 184 0.36 18.53 -4.45
N TYR A 185 -0.36 17.83 -5.32
CA TYR A 185 -0.78 16.44 -5.10
C TYR A 185 0.06 15.54 -5.99
N VAL A 186 0.71 14.52 -5.41
CA VAL A 186 1.42 13.50 -6.18
C VAL A 186 0.63 12.20 -6.09
N HIS A 187 0.19 11.68 -7.23
CA HIS A 187 -0.60 10.45 -7.33
C HIS A 187 0.27 9.30 -7.81
N PHE A 188 0.05 8.12 -7.23
CA PHE A 188 0.79 6.90 -7.52
C PHE A 188 -0.15 5.80 -8.04
N SER A 189 0.37 4.87 -8.83
CA SER A 189 -0.39 3.72 -9.34
C SER A 189 -0.61 2.63 -8.30
N ALA A 190 0.09 2.66 -7.17
CA ALA A 190 -0.03 1.73 -6.06
C ALA A 190 0.25 2.45 -4.72
N PRO A 191 -0.16 1.88 -3.57
CA PRO A 191 0.13 2.44 -2.25
C PRO A 191 1.63 2.62 -2.00
N MET A 192 2.03 3.78 -1.49
CA MET A 192 3.43 4.10 -1.21
C MET A 192 3.85 3.82 0.23
N SER A 193 5.15 3.66 0.48
CA SER A 193 5.67 3.64 1.85
C SER A 193 5.57 5.02 2.49
N GLN A 194 5.33 5.04 3.80
CA GLN A 194 5.26 6.25 4.61
C GLN A 194 6.59 6.48 5.34
N GLY A 195 6.87 7.74 5.68
CA GLY A 195 8.06 8.16 6.39
C GLY A 195 9.15 8.69 5.45
N ASN A 196 9.73 9.85 5.81
CA ASN A 196 10.83 10.50 5.07
C ASN A 196 10.48 10.93 3.64
N VAL A 197 9.21 11.22 3.33
CA VAL A 197 8.77 11.56 1.95
C VAL A 197 9.55 12.73 1.32
N TYR A 198 9.95 13.71 2.13
CA TYR A 198 10.70 14.88 1.67
C TYR A 198 12.14 14.57 1.21
N LYS A 199 12.67 13.38 1.53
CA LYS A 199 13.93 12.89 0.95
C LYS A 199 13.81 12.52 -0.52
N HIS A 200 12.61 12.26 -1.01
CA HIS A 200 12.36 11.81 -2.39
C HIS A 200 11.72 12.89 -3.26
N ILE A 201 11.47 14.07 -2.71
CA ILE A 201 10.80 15.17 -3.40
C ILE A 201 11.74 16.37 -3.41
N HIS A 202 12.06 16.83 -4.61
CA HIS A 202 13.05 17.88 -4.79
C HIS A 202 12.56 18.93 -5.76
N LEU A 203 12.87 20.20 -5.46
CA LEU A 203 12.62 21.32 -6.34
C LEU A 203 13.97 21.87 -6.80
N TYR A 204 14.11 22.11 -8.10
CA TYR A 204 15.30 22.69 -8.71
C TYR A 204 14.91 23.94 -9.52
N ASP A 205 15.80 24.93 -9.56
CA ASP A 205 15.67 26.08 -10.45
C ASP A 205 16.12 25.78 -11.89
N SER A 206 16.10 26.80 -12.74
CA SER A 206 16.53 26.77 -14.14
C SER A 206 18.02 26.41 -14.32
N ASN A 207 18.85 26.63 -13.30
CA ASN A 207 20.27 26.30 -13.28
C ASN A 207 20.56 24.90 -12.69
N ASN A 208 19.51 24.11 -12.43
CA ASN A 208 19.59 22.84 -11.70
C ASN A 208 20.14 22.97 -10.26
N LYS A 209 20.10 24.16 -9.66
CA LYS A 209 20.38 24.33 -8.24
C LYS A 209 19.16 23.86 -7.44
N ARG A 210 19.39 23.02 -6.44
CA ARG A 210 18.34 22.56 -5.52
C ARG A 210 17.85 23.74 -4.69
N ILE A 211 16.53 23.92 -4.61
CA ILE A 211 15.91 24.84 -3.66
C ILE A 211 15.91 24.17 -2.29
N GLU A 212 16.50 24.85 -1.31
CA GLU A 212 16.54 24.37 0.07
C GLU A 212 15.20 24.62 0.77
N LEU A 213 14.73 23.60 1.48
CA LEU A 213 13.51 23.59 2.30
C LEU A 213 12.33 24.37 1.67
N PRO A 214 11.89 24.05 0.43
CA PRO A 214 10.76 24.72 -0.19
C PRO A 214 9.41 24.27 0.38
N PHE A 215 9.37 23.09 1.00
CA PHE A 215 8.16 22.46 1.49
C PHE A 215 8.07 22.48 3.01
N LEU A 216 6.85 22.51 3.53
CA LEU A 216 6.59 22.29 4.94
C LEU A 216 6.78 20.81 5.26
N GLU A 217 7.87 20.48 5.96
CA GLU A 217 8.14 19.11 6.40
C GLU A 217 7.33 18.76 7.64
N LEU A 218 6.34 17.89 7.49
CA LEU A 218 5.45 17.43 8.57
C LEU A 218 5.86 16.04 9.05
N GLY A 219 5.81 15.81 10.37
CA GLY A 219 5.97 14.46 10.94
C GLY A 219 4.80 13.53 10.61
N GLU A 220 3.59 14.09 10.60
CA GLU A 220 2.38 13.42 10.11
C GLU A 220 2.17 13.76 8.63
N GLU A 221 2.57 12.85 7.75
CA GLU A 221 2.49 13.02 6.31
C GLU A 221 1.04 13.03 5.80
N LEU A 222 0.73 13.91 4.85
CA LEU A 222 -0.63 14.17 4.36
C LEU A 222 -1.06 13.19 3.25
N TRP A 223 -1.02 11.89 3.54
CA TRP A 223 -1.50 10.83 2.67
C TRP A 223 -3.03 10.74 2.64
N ASN A 224 -3.58 10.33 1.50
CA ASN A 224 -4.94 9.80 1.48
C ASN A 224 -5.00 8.38 2.12
N PRO A 225 -6.19 7.88 2.52
CA PRO A 225 -6.29 6.64 3.30
C PRO A 225 -5.69 5.39 2.66
N ASN A 226 -5.66 5.31 1.32
CA ASN A 226 -5.09 4.18 0.58
C ASN A 226 -3.61 4.41 0.19
N GLN A 227 -2.99 5.52 0.62
CA GLN A 227 -1.58 5.85 0.39
C GLN A 227 -1.19 5.96 -1.10
N THR A 228 -2.16 6.26 -1.98
CA THR A 228 -1.89 6.46 -3.42
C THR A 228 -1.84 7.94 -3.82
N ARG A 229 -2.05 8.86 -2.89
CA ARG A 229 -1.90 10.31 -3.09
C ARG A 229 -1.34 10.97 -1.85
N ILE A 230 -0.25 11.71 -2.00
CA ILE A 230 0.27 12.60 -0.97
C ILE A 230 0.01 14.07 -1.32
N THR A 231 -0.27 14.88 -0.29
CA THR A 231 -0.34 16.34 -0.40
C THR A 231 0.98 16.93 0.10
N ILE A 232 1.65 17.73 -0.73
CA ILE A 232 2.90 18.40 -0.40
C ILE A 232 2.63 19.89 -0.34
N LEU A 233 2.79 20.48 0.83
CA LEU A 233 2.58 21.91 1.05
C LEU A 233 3.91 22.66 0.87
N PHE A 234 3.88 23.79 0.18
CA PHE A 234 4.97 24.76 0.29
C PHE A 234 5.03 25.31 1.72
N ASP A 235 6.24 25.66 2.18
CA ASP A 235 6.40 26.26 3.51
C ASP A 235 5.63 27.60 3.58
N PRO A 236 4.60 27.73 4.43
CA PRO A 236 3.85 28.98 4.59
C PRO A 236 4.75 30.18 4.94
N GLY A 237 5.86 29.92 5.65
CA GLY A 237 6.90 30.88 6.00
C GLY A 237 7.57 31.54 4.80
N ARG A 238 7.54 30.89 3.63
CA ARG A 238 8.08 31.38 2.36
C ARG A 238 7.00 31.88 1.39
N ILE A 239 5.73 31.64 1.71
CA ILE A 239 4.59 32.13 0.93
C ILE A 239 4.13 33.51 1.43
N LYS A 240 3.76 33.63 2.71
CA LYS A 240 3.17 34.86 3.25
C LYS A 240 4.20 35.97 3.41
N LYS A 241 3.78 37.22 3.20
CA LYS A 241 4.64 38.39 3.38
C LYS A 241 4.91 38.65 4.87
N GLY A 242 6.06 39.24 5.18
CA GLY A 242 6.42 39.67 6.53
C GLY A 242 6.83 38.55 7.48
N LEU A 243 7.01 37.31 7.00
CA LEU A 243 7.54 36.20 7.77
C LEU A 243 9.07 36.10 7.62
N LEU A 244 9.75 35.73 8.71
CA LEU A 244 11.21 35.64 8.76
C LEU A 244 11.80 34.74 7.66
N PRO A 245 11.27 33.52 7.38
CA PRO A 245 11.84 32.67 6.33
C PRO A 245 11.79 33.32 4.95
N ARG A 246 10.65 33.96 4.58
CA ARG A 246 10.56 34.70 3.31
C ARG A 246 11.53 35.87 3.24
N ASN A 247 11.77 36.58 4.35
CA ASN A 247 12.69 37.72 4.37
C ASN A 247 14.16 37.29 4.25
N ASN A 248 14.53 36.15 4.85
CA ASN A 248 15.91 35.66 4.85
C ASN A 248 16.24 34.85 3.60
N ASP A 249 15.34 33.94 3.21
CA ASP A 249 15.58 32.92 2.18
C ASP A 249 14.83 33.20 0.87
N GLY A 250 14.01 34.25 0.84
CA GLY A 250 13.16 34.60 -0.29
C GLY A 250 11.96 33.66 -0.48
N PRO A 251 11.13 33.94 -1.50
CA PRO A 251 9.98 33.10 -1.82
C PRO A 251 10.40 31.73 -2.34
N ALA A 252 9.57 30.70 -2.10
CA ALA A 252 9.82 29.35 -2.62
C ALA A 252 9.91 29.28 -4.14
N LEU A 253 9.12 30.12 -4.79
CA LEU A 253 9.05 30.29 -6.23
C LEU A 253 9.24 31.78 -6.54
N THR A 254 9.89 32.11 -7.64
CA THR A 254 10.09 33.50 -8.06
C THR A 254 9.42 33.73 -9.40
N ARG A 255 8.56 34.75 -9.51
CA ARG A 255 7.89 35.12 -10.77
C ARG A 255 8.87 35.24 -11.93
N GLY A 256 8.51 34.66 -13.08
CA GLY A 256 9.30 34.70 -14.32
C GLY A 256 10.30 33.57 -14.45
N GLU A 257 10.64 32.89 -13.35
CA GLU A 257 11.58 31.78 -13.34
C GLU A 257 10.91 30.44 -13.69
N SER A 258 11.72 29.47 -14.11
CA SER A 258 11.31 28.09 -14.37
C SER A 258 11.88 27.14 -13.34
N TYR A 259 11.09 26.12 -12.99
CA TYR A 259 11.44 25.13 -11.97
C TYR A 259 11.14 23.70 -12.44
N LYS A 260 11.81 22.77 -11.77
CA LYS A 260 11.65 21.32 -11.95
C LYS A 260 11.33 20.67 -10.60
N LEU A 261 10.12 20.13 -10.46
CA LEU A 261 9.76 19.24 -9.36
C LEU A 261 10.12 17.81 -9.75
N VAL A 262 10.96 17.16 -8.95
CA VAL A 262 11.44 15.78 -9.16
C VAL A 262 10.93 14.89 -8.04
N ILE A 263 10.34 13.75 -8.44
CA ILE A 263 10.03 12.62 -7.58
C ILE A 263 11.05 11.53 -7.86
N ALA A 264 11.89 11.23 -6.87
CA ALA A 264 13.01 10.31 -7.01
C ALA A 264 12.54 8.84 -7.13
N SER A 265 13.20 8.06 -8.00
CA SER A 265 12.82 6.66 -8.27
C SER A 265 13.09 5.72 -7.10
N ASP A 266 13.97 6.10 -6.18
CA ASP A 266 14.33 5.31 -5.00
C ASP A 266 13.24 5.32 -3.91
N TRP A 267 12.18 6.10 -4.08
CA TRP A 267 11.03 6.09 -3.19
C TRP A 267 10.31 4.74 -3.27
N LEU A 268 10.19 4.08 -2.12
CA LEU A 268 9.61 2.75 -2.03
C LEU A 268 8.07 2.79 -1.98
N ASP A 269 7.45 1.83 -2.64
CA ASP A 269 6.03 1.52 -2.46
C ASP A 269 5.77 0.78 -1.13
N ALA A 270 4.50 0.53 -0.81
CA ALA A 270 4.11 -0.16 0.44
C ALA A 270 4.57 -1.62 0.51
N SER A 271 5.00 -2.21 -0.63
CA SER A 271 5.65 -3.53 -0.67
C SER A 271 7.16 -3.43 -0.42
N GLY A 272 7.71 -2.22 -0.37
CA GLY A 272 9.13 -1.92 -0.25
C GLY A 272 9.89 -2.07 -1.56
N THR A 273 9.23 -1.87 -2.70
CA THR A 273 9.84 -1.88 -4.04
C THR A 273 9.93 -0.44 -4.54
N PRO A 274 11.06 0.02 -5.12
CA PRO A 274 11.18 1.39 -5.60
C PRO A 274 10.18 1.69 -6.74
N LEU A 275 9.95 2.98 -7.00
CA LEU A 275 9.27 3.42 -8.21
C LEU A 275 9.99 2.89 -9.45
N ARG A 276 9.24 2.62 -10.52
CA ARG A 276 9.80 2.17 -11.80
C ARG A 276 10.82 3.16 -12.36
N GLU A 277 10.52 4.45 -12.24
CA GLU A 277 11.34 5.54 -12.76
C GLU A 277 11.07 6.83 -11.99
N SER A 278 11.97 7.80 -12.12
CA SER A 278 11.79 9.13 -11.54
C SER A 278 10.75 9.91 -12.34
N PHE A 279 9.95 10.74 -11.67
CA PHE A 279 9.01 11.63 -12.35
C PHE A 279 9.50 13.08 -12.29
N THR A 280 9.33 13.81 -13.38
CA THR A 280 9.70 15.23 -13.46
C THR A 280 8.54 16.07 -13.97
N LYS A 281 8.15 17.09 -13.19
CA LYS A 281 7.24 18.15 -13.63
C LYS A 281 8.02 19.45 -13.83
N LEU A 282 7.91 20.01 -15.03
CA LEU A 282 8.47 21.32 -15.39
C LEU A 282 7.36 22.37 -15.37
N PHE A 283 7.65 23.56 -14.84
CA PHE A 283 6.71 24.67 -14.85
C PHE A 283 7.42 26.04 -14.78
N THR A 284 6.71 27.08 -15.19
CA THR A 284 7.12 28.49 -15.08
C THR A 284 6.24 29.20 -14.06
N VAL A 285 6.81 30.18 -13.36
CA VAL A 285 6.12 30.88 -12.28
C VAL A 285 5.50 32.19 -12.79
N THR A 286 4.20 32.35 -12.58
CA THR A 286 3.45 33.58 -12.89
C THR A 286 3.42 34.53 -11.70
N ALA A 287 2.80 35.70 -11.87
CA ALA A 287 2.54 36.60 -10.74
C ALA A 287 1.74 35.87 -9.64
N PRO A 288 1.92 36.26 -8.36
CA PRO A 288 1.10 35.73 -7.27
C PRO A 288 -0.37 36.10 -7.48
N ASP A 289 -1.27 35.20 -7.09
CA ASP A 289 -2.70 35.47 -7.07
C ASP A 289 -3.18 35.78 -5.65
N ASN A 290 -3.76 36.96 -5.46
CA ASN A 290 -4.30 37.41 -4.18
C ASN A 290 -5.76 37.88 -4.32
N GLN A 291 -6.44 37.48 -5.40
CA GLN A 291 -7.82 37.86 -5.64
C GLN A 291 -8.78 36.82 -5.07
N ILE A 292 -9.92 37.29 -4.56
CA ILE A 292 -10.99 36.40 -4.12
C ILE A 292 -11.58 35.64 -5.32
N LEU A 293 -11.91 34.36 -5.13
CA LEU A 293 -12.54 33.56 -6.17
C LEU A 293 -14.00 34.01 -6.37
N LEU A 294 -14.42 34.25 -7.62
CA LEU A 294 -15.75 34.78 -7.94
C LEU A 294 -16.58 33.81 -8.79
N PRO A 295 -17.37 32.90 -8.19
CA PRO A 295 -18.18 31.93 -8.94
C PRO A 295 -19.19 32.54 -9.92
N LYS A 296 -19.63 33.77 -9.67
CA LYS A 296 -20.48 34.53 -10.60
C LYS A 296 -19.88 34.73 -12.00
N ASN A 297 -18.55 34.63 -12.13
CA ASN A 297 -17.84 34.77 -13.40
C ASN A 297 -17.70 33.43 -14.15
N TRP A 298 -18.13 32.31 -13.55
CA TRP A 298 -18.02 31.00 -14.18
C TRP A 298 -19.10 30.81 -15.23
N LYS A 299 -18.73 30.18 -16.34
CA LYS A 299 -19.66 29.89 -17.42
C LYS A 299 -20.23 28.49 -17.24
N VAL A 300 -21.54 28.42 -17.00
CA VAL A 300 -22.28 27.18 -16.93
C VAL A 300 -22.86 26.83 -18.30
N ILE A 301 -22.60 25.61 -18.77
CA ILE A 301 -23.14 25.06 -20.01
C ILE A 301 -24.12 23.95 -19.62
N THR A 302 -25.40 24.23 -19.78
CA THR A 302 -26.49 23.35 -19.35
C THR A 302 -26.73 22.21 -20.36
N PRO A 303 -27.11 21.02 -19.87
CA PRO A 303 -27.47 19.89 -20.72
C PRO A 303 -28.89 20.03 -21.26
N LYS A 304 -29.27 19.13 -22.17
CA LYS A 304 -30.63 19.06 -22.75
C LYS A 304 -31.49 18.04 -22.01
N GLU A 305 -32.79 18.29 -21.92
CA GLU A 305 -33.76 17.32 -21.43
C GLU A 305 -33.67 15.99 -22.20
N GLY A 306 -33.88 14.88 -21.49
CA GLY A 306 -33.96 13.55 -22.08
C GLY A 306 -32.61 13.01 -22.56
N THR A 307 -31.51 13.67 -22.22
CA THR A 307 -30.14 13.26 -22.59
C THR A 307 -29.30 12.93 -21.34
N LYS A 308 -28.17 12.25 -21.54
CA LYS A 308 -27.07 12.19 -20.56
C LYS A 308 -25.97 13.20 -20.90
N ASP A 309 -26.32 14.28 -21.60
CA ASP A 309 -25.33 15.30 -21.96
C ASP A 309 -24.71 15.87 -20.67
N PRO A 310 -23.41 16.16 -20.68
CA PRO A 310 -22.74 16.67 -19.49
C PRO A 310 -23.13 18.10 -19.17
N LEU A 311 -23.34 18.38 -17.88
CA LEU A 311 -23.25 19.74 -17.34
C LEU A 311 -21.77 20.14 -17.27
N LYS A 312 -21.42 21.35 -17.71
CA LYS A 312 -20.03 21.85 -17.67
C LYS A 312 -19.96 23.20 -16.98
N ILE A 313 -18.91 23.38 -16.19
CA ILE A 313 -18.53 24.65 -15.59
C ILE A 313 -17.13 25.00 -16.08
N ASP A 314 -17.02 26.12 -16.79
CA ASP A 314 -15.74 26.73 -17.15
C ASP A 314 -15.38 27.78 -16.10
N PHE A 315 -14.30 27.52 -15.36
CA PHE A 315 -13.75 28.42 -14.36
C PHE A 315 -12.90 29.52 -15.03
N SER A 316 -12.82 30.68 -14.38
CA SER A 316 -11.95 31.78 -14.80
C SER A 316 -10.45 31.45 -14.70
N GLU A 317 -10.12 30.52 -13.80
CA GLU A 317 -8.76 30.14 -13.42
C GLU A 317 -8.71 28.67 -12.94
N PRO A 318 -7.52 28.07 -12.82
CA PRO A 318 -7.38 26.71 -12.27
C PRO A 318 -7.75 26.69 -10.79
N LEU A 319 -8.54 25.69 -10.38
CA LEU A 319 -8.90 25.48 -8.98
C LEU A 319 -8.19 24.26 -8.37
N ASP A 320 -8.22 24.14 -7.04
CA ASP A 320 -7.66 22.97 -6.36
C ASP A 320 -8.35 21.68 -6.82
N HIS A 321 -7.56 20.77 -7.41
CA HIS A 321 -8.04 19.54 -8.04
C HIS A 321 -8.86 18.65 -7.09
N ALA A 322 -8.41 18.49 -5.84
CA ALA A 322 -9.08 17.64 -4.88
C ALA A 322 -10.36 18.29 -4.35
N LEU A 323 -10.37 19.62 -4.20
CA LEU A 323 -11.53 20.35 -3.70
C LEU A 323 -12.65 20.46 -4.72
N ILE A 324 -12.38 20.73 -6.00
CA ILE A 324 -13.44 20.82 -7.01
C ILE A 324 -14.16 19.48 -7.25
N SER A 325 -13.51 18.36 -6.93
CA SER A 325 -14.14 17.02 -6.97
C SER A 325 -15.08 16.78 -5.78
N ARG A 326 -14.87 17.48 -4.66
CA ARG A 326 -15.51 17.21 -3.37
C ARG A 326 -16.53 18.27 -2.96
N LEU A 327 -16.31 19.52 -3.39
CA LEU A 327 -17.06 20.69 -2.94
C LEU A 327 -18.00 21.25 -3.99
N ILE A 328 -18.12 20.62 -5.16
CA ILE A 328 -19.11 20.97 -6.19
C ILE A 328 -19.97 19.74 -6.44
N TRP A 329 -21.29 19.88 -6.28
CA TRP A 329 -22.27 18.84 -6.61
C TRP A 329 -23.55 19.49 -7.15
N ILE A 330 -24.45 18.65 -7.68
CA ILE A 330 -25.70 19.08 -8.29
C ILE A 330 -26.86 18.60 -7.41
N GLU A 331 -27.79 19.50 -7.13
CA GLU A 331 -29.05 19.20 -6.47
C GLU A 331 -30.24 19.33 -7.44
N GLY A 332 -31.19 18.40 -7.33
CA GLY A 332 -32.48 18.45 -8.02
C GLY A 332 -33.49 19.39 -7.35
N THR A 333 -34.73 19.33 -7.81
CA THR A 333 -35.81 20.21 -7.33
C THR A 333 -36.19 19.97 -5.87
N LEU A 334 -35.97 18.75 -5.35
CA LEU A 334 -36.24 18.37 -3.96
C LEU A 334 -35.00 18.48 -3.07
N LYS A 335 -33.92 19.12 -3.55
CA LYS A 335 -32.61 19.26 -2.89
C LYS A 335 -31.88 17.92 -2.66
N GLU A 336 -32.26 16.90 -3.42
CA GLU A 336 -31.57 15.63 -3.51
C GLU A 336 -30.31 15.79 -4.37
N SER A 337 -29.20 15.17 -3.97
CA SER A 337 -28.00 15.13 -4.79
C SER A 337 -28.25 14.28 -6.04
N ILE A 338 -27.83 14.78 -7.20
CA ILE A 338 -27.87 14.04 -8.46
C ILE A 338 -26.61 13.20 -8.58
N GLU A 339 -26.78 11.88 -8.74
CA GLU A 339 -25.67 10.95 -8.92
C GLU A 339 -25.07 11.06 -10.33
N GLY A 340 -23.75 10.94 -10.39
CA GLY A 340 -23.02 11.06 -11.64
C GLY A 340 -21.51 10.98 -11.48
N THR A 341 -20.82 11.09 -12.60
CA THR A 341 -19.36 11.03 -12.66
C THR A 341 -18.78 12.40 -12.97
N ILE A 342 -17.69 12.75 -12.28
CA ILE A 342 -16.98 14.01 -12.45
C ILE A 342 -15.71 13.79 -13.27
N ASN A 343 -15.47 14.67 -14.24
CA ASN A 343 -14.23 14.72 -15.00
C ASN A 343 -13.68 16.16 -15.01
N ILE A 344 -12.41 16.30 -14.63
CA ILE A 344 -11.72 17.58 -14.57
C ILE A 344 -10.80 17.69 -15.79
N LYS A 345 -10.92 18.81 -16.51
CA LYS A 345 -10.17 19.06 -17.76
C LYS A 345 -9.59 20.47 -17.79
N GLY A 346 -8.73 20.70 -18.79
CA GLY A 346 -8.21 22.03 -19.10
C GLY A 346 -7.29 22.61 -18.03
N SER A 347 -6.46 21.77 -17.38
CA SER A 347 -5.65 22.16 -16.22
C SER A 347 -6.50 22.73 -15.09
N GLU A 348 -7.44 21.92 -14.60
CA GLU A 348 -8.37 22.27 -13.53
C GLU A 348 -9.23 23.54 -13.79
N LYS A 349 -9.37 23.97 -15.05
CA LYS A 349 -10.24 25.08 -15.46
C LYS A 349 -11.64 24.66 -15.91
N ARG A 350 -11.89 23.37 -16.04
CA ARG A 350 -13.17 22.84 -16.49
C ARG A 350 -13.60 21.66 -15.63
N TRP A 351 -14.78 21.78 -15.04
CA TRP A 351 -15.47 20.71 -14.33
C TRP A 351 -16.62 20.20 -15.19
N ILE A 352 -16.69 18.88 -15.37
CA ILE A 352 -17.65 18.20 -16.23
C ILE A 352 -18.36 17.15 -15.39
N PHE A 353 -19.68 17.20 -15.37
CA PHE A 353 -20.52 16.22 -14.68
C PHE A 353 -21.41 15.50 -15.68
N VAL A 354 -21.30 14.17 -15.69
CA VAL A 354 -22.16 13.29 -16.49
C VAL A 354 -23.12 12.58 -15.53
N PRO A 355 -24.44 12.79 -15.63
CA PRO A 355 -25.39 12.14 -14.74
C PRO A 355 -25.44 10.63 -15.01
N GLU A 356 -25.82 9.84 -13.99
CA GLU A 356 -26.08 8.42 -14.19
C GLU A 356 -27.35 8.20 -15.02
N ASP A 357 -28.38 9.02 -14.83
CA ASP A 357 -29.66 8.98 -15.53
C ASP A 357 -29.83 10.13 -16.51
N HIS A 358 -30.85 10.04 -17.36
CA HIS A 358 -31.18 11.14 -18.29
C HIS A 358 -31.74 12.32 -17.50
N TRP A 359 -31.39 13.54 -17.91
CA TRP A 359 -31.95 14.74 -17.31
C TRP A 359 -33.45 14.83 -17.54
N THR A 360 -34.21 15.17 -16.51
CA THR A 360 -35.62 15.56 -16.62
C THR A 360 -35.71 17.08 -16.78
N ALA A 361 -36.70 17.61 -17.49
CA ALA A 361 -36.95 19.05 -17.46
C ALA A 361 -37.22 19.51 -16.03
N GLY A 362 -36.63 20.64 -15.66
CA GLY A 362 -36.77 21.19 -14.32
C GLY A 362 -35.65 22.12 -13.92
N ASP A 363 -35.79 22.68 -12.72
CA ASP A 363 -34.79 23.53 -12.09
C ASP A 363 -33.83 22.70 -11.25
N TYR A 364 -32.55 23.03 -11.37
CA TYR A 364 -31.45 22.37 -10.67
C TYR A 364 -30.54 23.42 -10.05
N THR A 365 -29.77 23.00 -9.05
CA THR A 365 -28.84 23.86 -8.34
C THR A 365 -27.44 23.27 -8.39
N ILE A 366 -26.46 24.04 -8.83
CA ILE A 366 -25.05 23.76 -8.58
C ILE A 366 -24.74 24.29 -7.18
N VAL A 367 -24.32 23.40 -6.29
CA VAL A 367 -23.93 23.76 -4.93
C VAL A 367 -22.41 23.73 -4.80
N ILE A 368 -21.86 24.80 -4.24
CA ILE A 368 -20.42 25.03 -4.12
C ILE A 368 -20.08 25.31 -2.66
N GLY A 369 -19.30 24.43 -2.02
CA GLY A 369 -18.79 24.66 -0.67
C GLY A 369 -17.84 25.85 -0.58
N THR A 370 -18.00 26.71 0.43
CA THR A 370 -17.21 27.96 0.56
C THR A 370 -15.73 27.75 0.85
N LYS A 371 -15.33 26.53 1.19
CA LYS A 371 -13.92 26.11 1.33
C LYS A 371 -13.23 25.79 0.00
N ILE A 372 -13.93 25.90 -1.13
CA ILE A 372 -13.30 25.79 -2.44
C ILE A 372 -12.24 26.88 -2.60
N GLU A 373 -11.10 26.55 -3.21
CA GLU A 373 -9.99 27.48 -3.36
C GLU A 373 -9.29 27.34 -4.73
N ASP A 374 -8.61 28.41 -5.13
CA ASP A 374 -7.69 28.42 -6.26
C ASP A 374 -6.31 27.81 -5.90
N LEU A 375 -5.33 27.89 -6.80
CA LEU A 375 -3.99 27.35 -6.55
C LEU A 375 -3.18 28.10 -5.47
N ALA A 376 -3.57 29.34 -5.18
CA ALA A 376 -2.94 30.22 -4.19
C ALA A 376 -3.69 30.22 -2.84
N GLY A 377 -4.76 29.42 -2.70
CA GLY A 377 -5.59 29.31 -1.51
C GLY A 377 -6.60 30.44 -1.32
N ASN A 378 -6.85 31.25 -2.33
CA ASN A 378 -7.94 32.21 -2.27
C ASN A 378 -9.27 31.47 -2.41
N THR A 379 -10.18 31.76 -1.50
CA THR A 379 -11.50 31.12 -1.43
C THR A 379 -12.56 32.05 -1.99
N VAL A 380 -13.81 31.59 -2.04
CA VAL A 380 -14.96 32.42 -2.43
C VAL A 380 -15.38 33.43 -1.36
N ILE A 381 -14.87 33.30 -0.13
CA ILE A 381 -15.20 34.18 1.00
C ILE A 381 -14.06 35.12 1.40
N ARG A 382 -12.79 34.78 1.09
CA ARG A 382 -11.63 35.61 1.42
C ARG A 382 -10.38 35.23 0.60
N PRO A 383 -9.47 36.18 0.36
CA PRO A 383 -8.13 35.89 -0.13
C PRO A 383 -7.27 35.17 0.92
N PHE A 384 -6.22 34.48 0.48
CA PHE A 384 -5.26 33.80 1.36
C PHE A 384 -4.33 34.79 2.07
N GLU A 385 -3.78 35.74 1.31
CA GLU A 385 -3.02 36.86 1.83
C GLU A 385 -4.01 37.90 2.37
N ILE A 386 -3.95 38.14 3.68
CA ILE A 386 -4.79 39.15 4.33
C ILE A 386 -3.85 40.14 4.99
N ASP A 387 -4.02 41.42 4.66
CA ASP A 387 -3.27 42.47 5.33
C ASP A 387 -3.75 42.57 6.79
N ARG A 388 -2.84 42.53 7.76
CA ARG A 388 -3.20 42.44 9.20
C ARG A 388 -3.98 43.66 9.70
N LEU A 389 -4.06 44.72 8.90
CA LEU A 389 -4.77 45.97 9.17
C LEU A 389 -6.18 46.02 8.58
N GLU A 390 -6.55 45.08 7.70
CA GLU A 390 -7.93 44.97 7.21
C GLU A 390 -8.77 44.19 8.22
N THR A 391 -9.55 44.91 9.02
CA THR A 391 -10.61 44.34 9.86
C THR A 391 -11.53 43.50 8.99
N SER A 392 -11.74 42.26 9.42
CA SER A 392 -12.65 41.29 8.80
C SER A 392 -14.04 41.90 8.59
N LYS A 393 -14.33 42.35 7.38
CA LYS A 393 -15.72 42.64 6.98
C LYS A 393 -16.51 41.34 7.12
N GLU A 394 -17.69 41.46 7.73
CA GLU A 394 -18.60 40.37 8.11
C GLU A 394 -18.48 39.14 7.20
N GLN A 395 -17.89 38.08 7.75
CA GLN A 395 -17.87 36.79 7.08
C GLN A 395 -19.30 36.29 7.03
N THR A 396 -19.81 36.08 5.82
CA THR A 396 -21.06 35.37 5.61
C THR A 396 -20.93 33.98 6.23
N ASN A 397 -21.80 33.62 7.17
CA ASN A 397 -21.86 32.27 7.77
C ASN A 397 -22.40 31.19 6.79
N GLU A 398 -22.52 31.51 5.50
CA GLU A 398 -23.00 30.56 4.51
C GLU A 398 -21.93 29.51 4.21
N GLU A 399 -22.28 28.24 4.42
CA GLU A 399 -21.40 27.11 4.09
C GLU A 399 -21.32 26.84 2.58
N PHE A 400 -22.31 27.34 1.81
CA PHE A 400 -22.47 27.03 0.39
C PHE A 400 -22.94 28.21 -0.44
N ILE A 401 -22.35 28.37 -1.64
CA ILE A 401 -22.85 29.21 -2.73
C ILE A 401 -23.70 28.35 -3.67
N ARG A 402 -24.77 28.92 -4.21
CA ARG A 402 -25.72 28.22 -5.09
C ARG A 402 -25.85 28.95 -6.44
N ILE A 403 -25.76 28.20 -7.52
CA ILE A 403 -26.00 28.68 -8.89
C ILE A 403 -27.14 27.88 -9.50
N ASN A 404 -28.27 28.54 -9.77
CA ASN A 404 -29.44 27.88 -10.36
C ASN A 404 -29.30 27.76 -11.88
N PHE A 405 -29.78 26.65 -12.43
CA PHE A 405 -29.91 26.46 -13.87
C PHE A 405 -31.16 25.62 -14.17
N THR A 406 -31.67 25.73 -15.40
CA THR A 406 -32.85 24.98 -15.84
C THR A 406 -32.45 24.05 -16.98
N VAL A 407 -32.89 22.80 -16.91
CA VAL A 407 -32.85 21.87 -18.04
C VAL A 407 -34.15 21.99 -18.82
N LYS A 408 -34.04 22.12 -20.13
CA LYS A 408 -35.14 22.29 -21.08
C LYS A 408 -34.96 21.41 -22.31
#